data_AF-A0A7C5HEF4-F1
#
_entry.id   AF-A0A7C5HEF4-F1
#
_cell.length_a   1.000
_cell.length_b   1.000
_cell.length_c   1.000
_cell.angle_alpha   90.00
_cell.angle_beta   90.00
_cell.angle_gamma   90.00
#
_symmetry.space_group_name_H-M   'P 1'
#
loop_
_entity.id
_entity.type
_entity.pdbx_description
1 polymer ?
#
loop_
_entity_poly.entity_id
_entity_poly.type
_entity_poly.pdbx_seq_one_letter_code
_entity_poly.pdbx_strand_id
1 'polypeptide(L)'
;MMALSRNDGQKKELSHIIELGGGYSFNTKIHRLCKEEKEVSLSKNALKLIELLSRHKNTTVSYEQICLHIWGEHKSENTLRSLVHRIRAHVDVNLIQNINGVGYKIAVNAS
;
A
#
# COMPACT_ATOMS: atom_id res chain seq x y z
N MET A 1 -11.40 -42.40 -13.07
CA MET A 1 -10.63 -41.69 -14.12
C MET A 1 -11.37 -40.40 -14.45
N MET A 2 -10.67 -39.26 -14.35
CA MET A 2 -10.97 -37.91 -14.92
C MET A 2 -12.30 -37.23 -14.49
N ALA A 3 -12.42 -35.91 -14.30
CA ALA A 3 -11.57 -34.79 -14.67
C ALA A 3 -11.68 -33.63 -13.65
N LEU A 4 -10.59 -32.89 -13.56
CA LEU A 4 -10.44 -31.60 -12.90
C LEU A 4 -11.37 -30.55 -13.51
N SER A 5 -12.05 -29.75 -12.68
CA SER A 5 -12.34 -28.32 -12.97
C SER A 5 -12.83 -27.60 -11.72
N ARG A 6 -11.90 -27.21 -10.87
CA ARG A 6 -12.02 -25.99 -10.05
C ARG A 6 -11.06 -24.98 -10.67
N ASN A 7 -11.54 -24.09 -11.56
CA ASN A 7 -10.66 -23.05 -12.09
C ASN A 7 -11.28 -21.69 -12.41
N ASP A 8 -12.50 -21.38 -11.95
CA ASP A 8 -13.09 -20.05 -12.22
C ASP A 8 -12.79 -19.00 -11.12
N GLY A 9 -12.47 -19.44 -9.90
CA GLY A 9 -12.21 -18.54 -8.76
C GLY A 9 -10.86 -17.81 -8.80
N GLN A 10 -9.82 -18.41 -9.38
CA GLN A 10 -8.45 -17.88 -9.30
C GLN A 10 -8.14 -16.77 -10.32
N LYS A 11 -8.95 -16.63 -11.38
CA LYS A 11 -8.70 -15.61 -12.44
C LYS A 11 -9.19 -14.20 -12.09
N LYS A 12 -10.05 -14.05 -11.07
CA LYS A 12 -10.72 -12.78 -10.76
C LYS A 12 -10.02 -11.96 -9.68
N GLU A 13 -9.19 -12.59 -8.85
CA GLU A 13 -8.51 -11.94 -7.72
C GLU A 13 -7.29 -11.10 -8.10
N LEU A 14 -6.59 -11.46 -9.19
CA LEU A 14 -5.39 -10.74 -9.64
C LEU A 14 -5.67 -9.32 -10.19
N SER A 15 -6.90 -9.06 -10.66
CA SER A 15 -7.28 -7.77 -11.26
C SER A 15 -7.26 -6.57 -10.29
N HIS A 16 -7.13 -6.84 -9.00
CA HIS A 16 -7.09 -5.83 -7.95
C HIS A 16 -5.77 -5.82 -7.16
N ILE A 17 -4.76 -6.55 -7.64
CA ILE A 17 -3.45 -6.61 -7.00
C ILE A 17 -2.53 -5.60 -7.67
N ILE A 18 -1.99 -4.68 -6.89
CA ILE A 18 -1.00 -3.69 -7.30
C ILE A 18 0.35 -4.14 -6.76
N GLU A 19 1.29 -4.43 -7.65
CA GLU A 19 2.67 -4.71 -7.25
C GLU A 19 3.38 -3.41 -6.87
N LEU A 20 4.05 -3.44 -5.72
CA LEU A 20 4.75 -2.29 -5.12
C LEU A 20 6.28 -2.42 -5.17
N GLY A 21 6.79 -3.55 -5.68
CA GLY A 21 8.23 -3.86 -5.71
C GLY A 21 8.74 -4.48 -4.41
N GLY A 22 9.93 -5.07 -4.44
CA GLY A 22 10.55 -5.71 -3.26
C GLY A 22 9.73 -6.87 -2.68
N GLY A 23 8.97 -7.57 -3.53
CA GLY A 23 8.06 -8.65 -3.11
C GLY A 23 6.75 -8.18 -2.48
N TYR A 24 6.51 -6.87 -2.39
CA TYR A 24 5.25 -6.33 -1.88
C TYR A 24 4.17 -6.24 -2.94
N SER A 25 2.96 -6.61 -2.56
CA SER A 25 1.75 -6.45 -3.37
C SER A 25 0.58 -5.99 -2.50
N PHE A 26 -0.27 -5.12 -3.03
CA PHE A 26 -1.44 -4.61 -2.34
C PHE A 26 -2.72 -5.00 -3.07
N ASN A 27 -3.63 -5.65 -2.36
CA ASN A 27 -4.95 -5.98 -2.89
C ASN A 27 -5.94 -4.87 -2.54
N THR A 28 -6.37 -4.11 -3.55
CA THR A 28 -7.27 -2.96 -3.38
C THR A 28 -8.71 -3.35 -3.10
N LYS A 29 -9.10 -4.61 -3.33
CA LYS A 29 -10.48 -5.07 -3.11
C LYS A 29 -10.71 -5.49 -1.66
N ILE A 30 -9.74 -6.18 -1.08
CA ILE A 30 -9.81 -6.66 0.31
C ILE A 30 -9.00 -5.80 1.28
N HIS A 31 -8.33 -4.76 0.77
CA HIS A 31 -7.50 -3.80 1.52
C HIS A 31 -6.41 -4.49 2.34
N ARG A 32 -5.58 -5.31 1.69
CA ARG A 32 -4.48 -6.06 2.34
C ARG A 32 -3.16 -5.83 1.63
N LEU A 33 -2.11 -5.69 2.44
CA LEU A 33 -0.73 -5.69 1.98
C LEU A 33 -0.16 -7.11 2.16
N CYS A 34 0.53 -7.62 1.14
CA CYS A 34 1.23 -8.89 1.17
C CYS A 34 2.71 -8.68 0.85
N LYS A 35 3.59 -9.49 1.44
CA LYS A 35 5.01 -9.61 1.08
C LYS A 35 5.28 -11.09 0.78
N GLU A 36 5.71 -11.41 -0.43
CA GLU A 36 6.01 -12.79 -0.84
C GLU A 36 4.88 -13.75 -0.45
N GLU A 37 3.64 -13.39 -0.82
CA GLU A 37 2.40 -14.14 -0.54
C GLU A 37 1.96 -14.19 0.93
N LYS A 38 2.72 -13.61 1.87
CA LYS A 38 2.32 -13.48 3.28
C LYS A 38 1.66 -12.15 3.57
N GLU A 39 0.50 -12.19 4.19
CA GLU A 39 -0.20 -10.97 4.63
C GLU A 39 0.58 -10.22 5.70
N VAL A 40 0.73 -8.91 5.51
CA VAL A 40 1.31 -7.97 6.46
C VAL A 40 0.18 -7.24 7.17
N SER A 41 -0.05 -7.60 8.43
CA SER A 41 -1.08 -6.97 9.27
C SER A 41 -0.71 -5.53 9.60
N LEU A 42 -1.54 -4.59 9.14
CA LEU A 42 -1.41 -3.16 9.38
C LEU A 42 -2.69 -2.59 9.99
N SER A 43 -2.57 -1.46 10.69
CA SER A 43 -3.74 -0.72 11.18
C SER A 43 -4.60 -0.16 10.03
N LYS A 44 -5.88 0.16 10.30
CA LYS A 44 -6.80 0.71 9.29
C LYS A 44 -6.24 1.95 8.57
N ASN A 45 -5.65 2.89 9.33
CA ASN A 45 -5.07 4.11 8.74
C ASN A 45 -3.80 3.82 7.93
N ALA A 46 -3.03 2.81 8.36
CA ALA A 46 -1.85 2.37 7.61
C ALA A 46 -2.24 1.75 6.27
N LEU A 47 -3.28 0.89 6.26
CA LEU A 47 -3.81 0.32 5.03
C LEU A 47 -4.37 1.39 4.09
N LYS A 48 -5.09 2.39 4.60
CA LYS A 48 -5.54 3.54 3.81
C LYS A 48 -4.37 4.30 3.16
N LEU A 49 -3.29 4.54 3.91
CA LEU A 49 -2.10 5.21 3.36
C LEU A 49 -1.46 4.37 2.25
N ILE A 50 -1.25 3.07 2.49
CA ILE A 50 -0.69 2.17 1.47
C ILE A 50 -1.59 2.14 0.25
N GLU A 51 -2.91 2.01 0.41
CA GLU A 51 -3.86 2.01 -0.69
C GLU A 51 -3.75 3.27 -1.55
N LEU A 52 -3.76 4.45 -0.92
CA LEU A 52 -3.64 5.73 -1.60
C LEU A 52 -2.34 5.79 -2.41
N LEU A 53 -1.21 5.49 -1.77
CA LEU A 53 0.10 5.51 -2.45
C LEU A 53 0.23 4.42 -3.53
N SER A 54 -0.43 3.28 -3.36
CA SER A 54 -0.43 2.19 -4.35
C SER A 54 -1.21 2.56 -5.60
N ARG A 55 -2.37 3.22 -5.44
CA ARG A 55 -3.16 3.76 -6.56
C ARG A 55 -2.39 4.85 -7.33
N HIS A 56 -1.59 5.64 -6.62
CA HIS A 56 -0.72 6.67 -7.17
C HIS A 56 0.76 6.24 -7.21
N LYS A 57 1.03 4.97 -7.53
CA LYS A 57 2.40 4.45 -7.58
C LYS A 57 3.28 5.30 -8.50
N ASN A 58 4.56 5.42 -8.14
CA ASN A 58 5.55 6.27 -8.80
C ASN A 58 5.21 7.77 -8.83
N THR A 59 4.14 8.19 -8.17
CA THR A 59 3.72 9.59 -8.06
C THR A 59 3.79 10.03 -6.59
N THR A 60 4.16 11.28 -6.37
CA THR A 60 4.17 11.86 -5.03
C THR A 60 2.77 12.31 -4.66
N VAL A 61 2.26 11.81 -3.54
CA VAL A 61 1.01 12.27 -2.95
C VAL A 61 1.34 13.28 -1.87
N SER A 62 0.71 14.46 -1.93
CA SER A 62 1.03 15.55 -1.02
C SER A 62 0.58 15.25 0.41
N TYR A 63 1.20 15.93 1.37
CA TYR A 63 0.80 15.90 2.77
C TYR A 63 -0.71 16.10 2.96
N GLU A 64 -1.25 17.13 2.32
CA GLU A 64 -2.66 17.51 2.41
C GLU A 64 -3.58 16.44 1.84
N GLN A 65 -3.27 15.91 0.67
CA GLN A 65 -4.03 14.82 0.03
C GLN A 65 -4.06 13.57 0.93
N ILE A 66 -2.92 13.22 1.53
CA ILE A 66 -2.83 12.11 2.47
C ILE A 66 -3.72 12.37 3.68
N CYS A 67 -3.65 13.56 4.25
CA CYS A 67 -4.42 13.89 5.45
C CYS A 67 -5.92 13.84 5.22
N LEU A 68 -6.38 14.49 4.15
CA LEU A 68 -7.78 14.48 3.75
C LEU A 68 -8.28 13.06 3.47
N HIS A 69 -7.47 12.22 2.83
CA HIS A 69 -7.88 10.85 2.53
C HIS A 69 -7.98 9.95 3.78
N ILE A 70 -7.05 10.07 4.72
CA ILE A 70 -7.01 9.19 5.89
C ILE A 70 -7.97 9.64 6.98
N TRP A 71 -7.99 10.95 7.28
CA TRP A 71 -8.71 11.54 8.42
C TRP A 71 -9.88 12.44 8.02
N GLY A 72 -9.99 12.87 6.76
CA GLY A 72 -11.03 13.82 6.32
C GLY A 72 -10.74 15.28 6.68
N GLU A 73 -9.59 15.55 7.29
CA GLU A 73 -9.18 16.87 7.77
C GLU A 73 -7.66 16.98 7.76
N HIS A 74 -7.16 18.22 7.79
CA HIS A 74 -5.74 18.47 7.95
C HIS A 74 -5.28 18.04 9.35
N LYS A 75 -4.15 17.33 9.43
CA LYS A 75 -3.49 16.99 10.70
C LYS A 75 -2.09 17.62 10.73
N SER A 76 -1.36 17.46 11.84
CA SER A 76 0.04 17.92 11.94
C SER A 76 0.99 16.93 11.26
N GLU A 77 2.09 17.43 10.68
CA GLU A 77 3.11 16.59 10.04
C GLU A 77 3.62 15.46 10.94
N ASN A 78 3.71 15.71 12.25
CA ASN A 78 4.13 14.71 13.23
C ASN A 78 3.21 13.48 13.27
N THR A 79 1.90 13.68 13.07
CA THR A 79 0.90 12.59 13.03
C THR A 79 1.14 11.68 11.85
N LEU A 80 1.37 12.27 10.65
CA LEU A 80 1.68 11.48 9.46
C LEU A 80 3.03 10.79 9.58
N ARG A 81 4.05 11.48 10.09
CA ARG A 81 5.38 10.92 10.33
C ARG A 81 5.31 9.72 11.28
N SER A 82 4.51 9.81 12.33
CA SER A 82 4.24 8.71 13.26
C SER A 82 3.52 7.54 12.59
N LEU A 83 2.56 7.80 11.72
CA LEU A 83 1.87 6.77 10.94
C LEU A 83 2.86 6.04 10.01
N VAL A 84 3.68 6.78 9.26
CA VAL A 84 4.69 6.22 8.36
C VAL A 84 5.73 5.41 9.15
N HIS A 85 6.16 5.88 10.31
CA HIS A 85 7.06 5.15 11.19
C HIS A 85 6.47 3.80 11.62
N ARG A 86 5.20 3.76 12.03
CA ARG A 86 4.51 2.51 12.40
C ARG A 86 4.40 1.56 11.21
N ILE A 87 4.14 2.05 10.00
CA ILE A 87 4.12 1.20 8.81
C ILE A 87 5.48 0.55 8.59
N ARG A 88 6.56 1.33 8.66
CA ARG A 88 7.95 0.87 8.51
C ARG A 88 8.42 -0.09 9.60
N ALA A 89 7.67 -0.25 10.70
CA ALA A 89 7.93 -1.31 11.67
C ALA A 89 7.46 -2.70 11.17
N HIS A 90 6.56 -2.74 10.19
CA HIS A 90 6.01 -3.97 9.60
C HIS A 90 6.44 -4.20 8.14
N VAL A 91 6.96 -3.17 7.47
CA VAL A 91 7.41 -3.23 6.07
C VAL A 91 8.83 -2.71 5.93
N ASP A 92 9.48 -3.01 4.81
CA ASP A 92 10.81 -2.49 4.52
C ASP A 92 10.81 -0.96 4.46
N VAL A 93 11.82 -0.34 5.07
CA VAL A 93 11.93 1.13 5.19
C VAL A 93 11.84 1.86 3.84
N ASN A 94 12.25 1.19 2.77
CA ASN A 94 12.31 1.71 1.41
C ASN A 94 10.96 1.68 0.67
N LEU A 95 9.95 0.95 1.17
CA LEU A 95 8.65 0.84 0.50
C LEU A 95 7.97 2.20 0.35
N ILE A 96 7.96 2.99 1.42
CA ILE A 96 7.44 4.36 1.42
C ILE A 96 8.61 5.33 1.44
N GLN A 97 8.73 6.13 0.38
CA GLN A 97 9.73 7.18 0.25
C GLN A 97 9.16 8.52 0.68
N ASN A 98 9.94 9.25 1.48
CA ASN A 98 9.64 10.63 1.86
C ASN A 98 10.16 11.58 0.77
N ILE A 99 9.33 12.52 0.34
CA ILE A 99 9.68 13.61 -0.57
C ILE A 99 9.62 14.90 0.23
N ASN A 100 10.79 15.37 0.65
CA ASN A 100 10.94 16.49 1.57
C ASN A 100 10.15 17.71 1.11
N GLY A 101 9.31 18.25 2.00
CA GLY A 101 8.48 19.42 1.75
C GLY A 101 7.26 19.19 0.85
N VAL A 102 7.05 17.96 0.35
CA VAL A 102 5.94 17.66 -0.57
C VAL A 102 5.01 16.60 0.01
N GLY A 103 5.53 15.42 0.38
CA GLY A 103 4.71 14.31 0.85
C GLY A 103 5.41 12.97 0.72
N TYR A 104 4.66 11.94 0.34
CA TYR A 104 5.14 10.56 0.30
C TYR A 104 4.83 9.89 -1.04
N LYS A 105 5.65 8.90 -1.41
CA LYS A 105 5.44 8.08 -2.60
C LYS A 105 5.82 6.62 -2.35
N ILE A 106 5.18 5.71 -3.08
CA ILE A 106 5.69 4.35 -3.27
C ILE A 106 6.30 4.31 -4.67
N ALA A 107 7.61 4.04 -4.74
CA ALA A 107 8.32 3.88 -6.00
C ALA A 107 8.50 2.39 -6.27
N VAL A 108 7.92 1.91 -7.37
CA VAL A 108 8.13 0.54 -7.83
C VAL A 108 9.42 0.53 -8.62
N ASN A 109 10.52 0.22 -7.95
CA ASN A 109 11.75 -0.08 -8.66
C ASN A 109 11.56 -1.47 -9.27
N ALA A 110 11.32 -1.50 -10.58
CA ALA A 110 11.44 -2.72 -11.34
C ALA A 110 12.92 -3.13 -11.33
N SER A 111 13.23 -4.24 -10.67
CA SER A 111 14.51 -4.96 -10.85
C SER A 111 14.28 -6.12 -11.80
#